data_AF-H9FJ49-F1
#
_entry.id   AF-H9FJ49-F1
#
_cell.length_a   1.000
_cell.length_b   1.000
_cell.length_c   1.000
_cell.angle_alpha   90.00
_cell.angle_beta   90.00
_cell.angle_gamma   90.00
#
_symmetry.space_group_name_H-M   'P 1'
#
loop_
_entity.id
_entity.type
_entity.pdbx_description
1 polymer ?
#
loop_
_entity_poly.entity_id
_entity_poly.type
_entity_poly.pdbx_seq_one_letter_code
_entity_poly.pdbx_strand_id
1 'polypeptide(L)'
;RKSLGEEGLNRGPYALGPADREDEEEDEEEEEQTDPKKPTTDEGTASSEVNATEEMSTLVNYIEPVKFKSFEAARKRNKCFEMSSFVETKAMEQLTKSPMEFVEYNKQQLSRIYPKGTRVDSSNYMPQLFWNVGCQLVALNFQTLDVAMQLNAGVFEYNGRSGYLLKPEFMRRPDKSFDPFTEVIVDGIVANALRVKVISGQFLSD
;
A
#
# COMPACT_ATOMS: atom_id res chain seq x y z
N ARG A 1 -67.06 -0.22 59.23
CA ARG A 1 -66.75 0.84 58.23
C ARG A 1 -66.14 0.12 57.03
N LYS A 2 -66.79 0.29 55.86
CA LYS A 2 -66.51 -0.19 54.49
C LYS A 2 -65.02 -0.40 54.16
N SER A 3 -64.58 -1.24 53.22
CA SER A 3 -65.15 -2.29 52.34
C SER A 3 -64.04 -2.68 51.36
N LEU A 4 -63.79 -3.99 51.22
CA LEU A 4 -63.51 -4.81 50.00
C LEU A 4 -62.72 -4.25 48.80
N GLY A 5 -61.86 -5.11 48.23
CA GLY A 5 -61.43 -5.03 46.83
C GLY A 5 -60.27 -5.96 46.44
N GLU A 6 -60.47 -7.28 46.51
CA GLU A 6 -59.74 -8.25 45.67
C GLU A 6 -60.45 -8.37 44.30
N GLU A 7 -59.74 -8.99 43.34
CA GLU A 7 -60.12 -9.41 41.97
C GLU A 7 -59.79 -8.41 40.84
N GLY A 8 -59.10 -8.78 39.76
CA GLY A 8 -58.62 -10.10 39.37
C GLY A 8 -57.97 -10.12 37.97
N LEU A 9 -57.53 -11.34 37.60
CA LEU A 9 -57.39 -11.91 36.24
C LEU A 9 -56.52 -11.16 35.20
N ASN A 10 -55.46 -11.79 34.70
CA ASN A 10 -55.50 -12.87 33.70
C ASN A 10 -54.16 -12.98 32.92
N ARG A 11 -53.68 -14.23 32.81
CA ARG A 11 -53.07 -14.86 31.62
C ARG A 11 -51.82 -14.25 30.94
N GLY A 12 -50.79 -15.08 30.90
CA GLY A 12 -50.20 -15.53 29.63
C GLY A 12 -48.74 -15.18 29.41
N PRO A 13 -47.94 -16.08 28.79
CA PRO A 13 -46.49 -15.98 28.76
C PRO A 13 -46.04 -14.97 27.71
N TYR A 14 -45.03 -14.16 28.01
CA TYR A 14 -44.35 -13.41 26.96
C TYR A 14 -43.53 -14.38 26.11
N ALA A 15 -44.14 -14.74 25.00
CA ALA A 15 -43.55 -15.44 23.88
C ALA A 15 -42.37 -14.63 23.31
N LEU A 16 -41.33 -15.36 22.91
CA LEU A 16 -40.23 -14.89 22.08
C LEU A 16 -40.81 -14.27 20.79
N GLY A 17 -40.73 -12.95 20.69
CA GLY A 17 -40.91 -12.23 19.43
C GLY A 17 -39.61 -12.23 18.63
N PRO A 18 -39.66 -12.33 17.29
CA PRO A 18 -38.47 -12.29 16.46
C PRO A 18 -37.89 -10.86 16.50
N ALA A 19 -36.60 -10.75 16.84
CA ALA A 19 -35.87 -9.52 16.63
C ALA A 19 -35.68 -9.34 15.12
N ASP A 20 -36.14 -8.19 14.64
CA ASP A 20 -36.07 -7.74 13.26
C ASP A 20 -34.67 -7.95 12.70
N ARG A 21 -34.59 -8.73 11.61
CA ARG A 21 -33.43 -8.73 10.72
C ARG A 21 -33.52 -7.44 9.94
N GLU A 22 -32.67 -6.48 10.24
CA GLU A 22 -32.37 -5.41 9.31
C GLU A 22 -31.68 -6.08 8.12
N ASP A 23 -32.35 -6.04 6.96
CA ASP A 23 -31.82 -6.49 5.68
C ASP A 23 -30.58 -5.64 5.36
N GLU A 24 -29.38 -6.19 5.60
CA GLU A 24 -28.18 -5.71 4.93
C GLU A 24 -28.33 -6.08 3.46
N GLU A 25 -28.64 -5.10 2.62
CA GLU A 25 -28.56 -5.25 1.16
C GLU A 25 -27.11 -5.63 0.82
N GLU A 26 -26.90 -6.93 0.58
CA GLU A 26 -25.71 -7.44 -0.08
C GLU A 26 -25.70 -6.83 -1.48
N ASP A 27 -24.90 -5.77 -1.65
CA ASP A 27 -24.48 -5.30 -2.98
C ASP A 27 -23.76 -6.47 -3.66
N GLU A 28 -24.50 -7.29 -4.41
CA GLU A 28 -23.97 -8.22 -5.39
C GLU A 28 -23.23 -7.39 -6.45
N GLU A 29 -21.95 -7.05 -6.21
CA GLU A 29 -21.05 -6.60 -7.26
C GLU A 29 -20.97 -7.75 -8.29
N GLU A 30 -21.72 -7.63 -9.38
CA GLU A 30 -21.59 -8.49 -10.55
C GLU A 30 -20.09 -8.57 -10.91
N GLU A 31 -19.50 -9.75 -10.75
CA GLU A 31 -18.18 -10.04 -11.30
C GLU A 31 -18.30 -9.96 -12.82
N GLU A 32 -18.08 -8.76 -13.38
CA GLU A 32 -17.80 -8.63 -14.81
C GLU A 32 -16.64 -9.57 -15.12
N GLN A 33 -16.92 -10.65 -15.85
CA GLN A 33 -15.93 -11.47 -16.51
C GLN A 33 -15.16 -10.57 -17.47
N THR A 34 -14.09 -9.96 -16.95
CA THR A 34 -13.16 -9.23 -17.78
C THR A 34 -12.48 -10.25 -18.69
N ASP A 35 -12.78 -10.17 -19.98
CA ASP A 35 -12.03 -10.85 -21.04
C ASP A 35 -10.52 -10.83 -20.70
N PRO A 36 -9.77 -11.92 -20.90
CA PRO A 36 -8.34 -11.92 -20.68
C PRO A 36 -7.71 -10.85 -21.56
N LYS A 37 -7.39 -9.70 -20.95
CA LYS A 37 -6.66 -8.62 -21.62
C LYS A 37 -5.39 -9.23 -22.19
N LYS A 38 -5.15 -9.00 -23.49
CA LYS A 38 -3.86 -9.32 -24.11
C LYS A 38 -2.76 -8.82 -23.16
N PRO A 39 -1.76 -9.64 -22.83
CA PRO A 39 -0.69 -9.24 -21.93
C PRO A 39 -0.10 -7.94 -22.47
N THR A 40 -0.25 -6.86 -21.72
CA THR A 40 0.51 -5.66 -22.01
C THR A 40 1.97 -6.06 -21.78
N THR A 41 2.88 -5.70 -22.68
CA THR A 41 4.31 -6.03 -22.56
C THR A 41 4.94 -5.48 -21.27
N ASP A 42 4.20 -4.62 -20.57
CA ASP A 42 4.63 -3.84 -19.44
C ASP A 42 4.43 -4.58 -18.11
N GLU A 43 3.26 -5.19 -17.87
CA GLU A 43 2.99 -5.93 -16.63
C GLU A 43 3.69 -7.30 -16.56
N GLY A 44 4.23 -7.77 -17.68
CA GLY A 44 4.92 -9.06 -17.75
C GLY A 44 3.98 -10.22 -17.45
N THR A 45 4.41 -11.17 -16.61
CA THR A 45 3.61 -12.33 -16.23
C THR A 45 2.52 -12.02 -15.20
N ALA A 46 2.50 -10.83 -14.61
CA ALA A 46 1.55 -10.44 -13.56
C ALA A 46 0.15 -10.11 -14.11
N SER A 47 -0.02 -9.96 -15.44
CA SER A 47 -1.30 -9.55 -16.04
C SER A 47 -2.38 -10.64 -16.00
N SER A 48 -2.00 -11.90 -15.75
CA SER A 48 -2.91 -13.05 -15.80
C SER A 48 -2.68 -13.99 -14.62
N GLU A 49 -2.99 -13.50 -13.43
CA GLU A 49 -3.08 -14.35 -12.24
C GLU A 49 -4.38 -15.16 -12.26
N VAL A 50 -4.31 -16.41 -11.80
CA VAL A 50 -5.48 -17.28 -11.65
C VAL A 50 -6.22 -16.98 -10.36
N ASN A 51 -7.51 -17.32 -10.30
CA ASN A 51 -8.28 -17.19 -9.07
C ASN A 51 -7.66 -18.03 -7.94
N ALA A 52 -7.60 -17.47 -6.74
CA ALA A 52 -7.07 -18.15 -5.57
C ALA A 52 -8.01 -19.30 -5.14
N THR A 53 -7.43 -20.46 -4.84
CA THR A 53 -8.16 -21.56 -4.21
C THR A 53 -8.34 -21.29 -2.72
N GLU A 54 -9.29 -21.97 -2.07
CA GLU A 54 -9.55 -21.83 -0.64
C GLU A 54 -8.29 -22.09 0.21
N GLU A 55 -7.51 -23.12 -0.14
CA GLU A 55 -6.30 -23.50 0.58
C GLU A 55 -5.23 -22.39 0.55
N MET A 56 -5.14 -21.62 -0.54
CA MET A 56 -4.22 -20.50 -0.65
C MET A 56 -4.78 -19.24 0.03
N SER A 57 -6.08 -18.98 -0.10
CA SER A 57 -6.74 -17.81 0.49
C SER A 57 -6.68 -17.82 2.01
N THR A 58 -6.78 -18.99 2.65
CA THR A 58 -6.69 -19.13 4.12
C THR A 58 -5.33 -18.72 4.72
N LEU A 59 -4.29 -18.60 3.89
CA LEU A 59 -2.95 -18.15 4.32
C LEU A 59 -2.79 -16.62 4.27
N VAL A 60 -3.71 -15.90 3.63
CA VAL A 60 -3.64 -14.45 3.44
C VAL A 60 -4.28 -13.73 4.63
N ASN A 61 -3.61 -12.70 5.15
CA ASN A 61 -4.09 -11.89 6.25
C ASN A 61 -3.74 -10.39 6.09
N TYR A 62 -2.57 -9.95 6.55
CA TYR A 62 -2.17 -8.54 6.58
C TYR A 62 -1.67 -8.00 5.23
N ILE A 63 -1.47 -8.88 4.24
CA ILE A 63 -0.98 -8.56 2.91
C ILE A 63 -1.95 -9.18 1.92
N GLU A 64 -3.13 -8.59 1.81
CA GLU A 64 -4.16 -9.00 0.87
C GLU A 64 -4.02 -8.20 -0.43
N PRO A 65 -3.51 -8.80 -1.52
CA PRO A 65 -3.35 -8.09 -2.78
C PRO A 65 -4.73 -7.83 -3.42
N VAL A 66 -5.04 -6.56 -3.65
CA VAL A 66 -6.29 -6.14 -4.33
C VAL A 66 -5.98 -5.31 -5.57
N LYS A 67 -6.86 -5.39 -6.58
CA LYS A 67 -6.80 -4.55 -7.78
C LYS A 67 -6.97 -3.08 -7.37
N PHE A 68 -5.95 -2.26 -7.60
CA PHE A 68 -6.02 -0.83 -7.33
C PHE A 68 -7.03 -0.13 -8.25
N LYS A 69 -8.08 0.46 -7.66
CA LYS A 69 -9.09 1.28 -8.35
C LYS A 69 -8.66 2.77 -8.37
N SER A 70 -8.57 3.39 -7.19
CA SER A 70 -8.08 4.77 -6.99
C SER A 70 -7.67 5.00 -5.54
N PHE A 71 -6.92 6.07 -5.27
CA PHE A 71 -6.57 6.46 -3.89
C PHE A 71 -7.82 6.80 -3.05
N GLU A 72 -8.82 7.41 -3.67
CA GLU A 72 -10.09 7.74 -3.00
C GLU A 72 -10.86 6.48 -2.60
N ALA A 73 -10.96 5.49 -3.49
CA ALA A 73 -11.64 4.23 -3.21
C ALA A 73 -10.94 3.46 -2.07
N ALA A 74 -9.60 3.39 -2.10
CA ALA A 74 -8.81 2.75 -1.06
C ALA A 74 -9.02 3.46 0.30
N ARG A 75 -8.95 4.79 0.33
CA ARG A 75 -9.21 5.59 1.53
C ARG A 75 -10.62 5.42 2.07
N LYS A 76 -11.64 5.37 1.21
CA LYS A 76 -13.03 5.17 1.61
C LYS A 76 -13.24 3.78 2.23
N ARG A 77 -12.59 2.76 1.66
CA ARG A 77 -12.65 1.37 2.14
C ARG A 77 -11.88 1.17 3.45
N ASN A 78 -10.82 1.95 3.68
CA ASN A 78 -10.09 2.04 4.95
C ASN A 78 -9.62 0.68 5.53
N LYS A 79 -9.15 -0.22 4.66
CA LYS A 79 -8.63 -1.54 5.03
C LYS A 79 -7.10 -1.56 4.95
N CYS A 80 -6.43 -1.47 6.10
CA CYS A 80 -4.96 -1.39 6.16
C CYS A 80 -4.25 -2.68 5.70
N PHE A 81 -4.94 -3.83 5.75
CA PHE A 81 -4.41 -5.12 5.30
C PHE A 81 -4.48 -5.29 3.78
N GLU A 82 -5.26 -4.46 3.08
CA GLU A 82 -5.29 -4.44 1.62
C GLU A 82 -4.08 -3.70 1.09
N MET A 83 -3.42 -4.30 0.11
CA MET A 83 -2.24 -3.75 -0.54
C MET A 83 -2.38 -3.83 -2.06
N SER A 84 -1.63 -3.01 -2.77
CA SER A 84 -1.63 -3.02 -4.23
C SER A 84 -0.22 -3.11 -4.80
N SER A 85 -0.08 -3.92 -5.85
CA SER A 85 1.13 -4.01 -6.66
C SER A 85 1.01 -3.17 -7.92
N PHE A 86 2.07 -2.46 -8.28
CA PHE A 86 2.16 -1.58 -9.43
C PHE A 86 3.41 -1.93 -10.24
N VAL A 87 3.24 -2.11 -11.55
CA VAL A 87 4.37 -2.01 -12.47
C VAL A 87 4.94 -0.58 -12.43
N GLU A 88 6.26 -0.43 -12.61
CA GLU A 88 6.98 0.86 -12.48
C GLU A 88 6.35 2.00 -13.29
N THR A 89 5.77 1.71 -14.45
CA THR A 89 5.08 2.66 -15.33
C THR A 89 3.78 3.18 -14.71
N LYS A 90 2.92 2.29 -14.22
CA LYS A 90 1.69 2.64 -13.50
C LYS A 90 2.01 3.40 -12.22
N ALA A 91 3.05 2.98 -11.50
CA ALA A 91 3.53 3.70 -10.32
C ALA A 91 4.03 5.11 -10.68
N MET A 92 4.74 5.26 -11.80
CA MET A 92 5.20 6.55 -12.31
C MET A 92 4.04 7.46 -12.70
N GLU A 93 2.98 6.91 -13.31
CA GLU A 93 1.76 7.67 -13.59
C GLU A 93 1.09 8.19 -12.31
N GLN A 94 0.98 7.37 -11.27
CA GLN A 94 0.43 7.81 -9.99
C GLN A 94 1.32 8.85 -9.31
N LEU A 95 2.64 8.64 -9.31
CA LEU A 95 3.63 9.58 -8.79
C LEU A 95 3.52 10.95 -9.47
N THR A 96 3.36 10.98 -10.80
CA THR A 96 3.32 12.25 -11.55
C THR A 96 1.96 12.95 -11.50
N LYS A 97 0.86 12.21 -11.41
CA LYS A 97 -0.50 12.79 -11.40
C LYS A 97 -1.00 13.14 -10.01
N SER A 98 -0.74 12.28 -9.03
CA SER A 98 -1.33 12.35 -7.67
C SER A 98 -0.30 12.02 -6.58
N PRO A 99 0.83 12.74 -6.50
CA PRO A 99 1.93 12.39 -5.60
C PRO A 99 1.58 12.44 -4.11
N MET A 100 0.82 13.47 -3.70
CA MET A 100 0.44 13.65 -2.30
C MET A 100 -0.53 12.55 -1.86
N GLU A 101 -1.50 12.20 -2.70
CA GLU A 101 -2.43 11.10 -2.47
C GLU A 101 -1.69 9.76 -2.33
N PHE A 102 -0.62 9.57 -3.11
CA PHE A 102 0.21 8.37 -3.00
C PHE A 102 0.96 8.33 -1.66
N VAL A 103 1.51 9.46 -1.20
CA VAL A 103 2.11 9.57 0.14
C VAL A 103 1.10 9.23 1.23
N GLU A 104 -0.11 9.78 1.16
CA GLU A 104 -1.18 9.53 2.13
C GLU A 104 -1.62 8.06 2.13
N TYR A 105 -1.80 7.44 0.96
CA TYR A 105 -2.10 6.01 0.83
C TYR A 105 -1.06 5.15 1.57
N ASN A 106 0.22 5.47 1.37
CA ASN A 106 1.34 4.74 1.95
C ASN A 106 1.52 4.95 3.47
N LYS A 107 0.71 5.79 4.14
CA LYS A 107 0.71 5.88 5.60
C LYS A 107 -0.01 4.70 6.25
N GLN A 108 -1.00 4.13 5.57
CA GLN A 108 -1.91 3.12 6.15
C GLN A 108 -1.87 1.80 5.39
N GLN A 109 -1.59 1.82 4.08
CA GLN A 109 -1.55 0.63 3.23
C GLN A 109 -0.15 0.42 2.64
N LEU A 110 0.12 -0.81 2.18
CA LEU A 110 1.37 -1.16 1.51
C LEU A 110 1.23 -1.01 0.00
N SER A 111 2.25 -0.44 -0.64
CA SER A 111 2.44 -0.50 -2.08
C SER A 111 3.68 -1.30 -2.43
N ARG A 112 3.53 -2.18 -3.43
CA ARG A 112 4.64 -2.91 -4.04
C ARG A 112 4.89 -2.41 -5.45
N ILE A 113 6.13 -2.04 -5.75
CA ILE A 113 6.55 -1.63 -7.09
C ILE A 113 7.44 -2.72 -7.67
N TYR A 114 7.26 -3.04 -8.95
CA TYR A 114 8.11 -4.01 -9.64
C TYR A 114 8.50 -3.54 -11.04
N PRO A 115 9.66 -3.99 -11.57
CA PRO A 115 10.14 -3.55 -12.88
C PRO A 115 9.20 -4.02 -13.99
N LYS A 116 9.07 -3.23 -15.05
CA LYS A 116 8.27 -3.60 -16.21
C LYS A 116 8.86 -4.78 -16.99
N GLY A 117 8.00 -5.56 -17.63
CA GLY A 117 8.37 -6.73 -18.43
C GLY A 117 9.30 -6.44 -19.60
N THR A 118 9.33 -5.19 -20.10
CA THR A 118 10.27 -4.80 -21.18
C THR A 118 11.74 -4.77 -20.75
N ARG A 119 12.05 -4.83 -19.44
CA ARG A 119 13.40 -4.97 -18.90
C ARG A 119 13.87 -6.44 -18.92
N VAL A 120 13.93 -7.01 -20.12
CA VAL A 120 14.33 -8.40 -20.34
C VAL A 120 15.79 -8.68 -19.96
N ASP A 121 16.61 -7.63 -19.89
CA ASP A 121 17.99 -7.66 -19.43
C ASP A 121 18.12 -7.64 -17.90
N SER A 122 17.00 -7.65 -17.17
CA SER A 122 16.97 -7.52 -15.71
C SER A 122 17.55 -6.20 -15.18
N SER A 123 17.57 -5.13 -15.98
CA SER A 123 17.92 -3.79 -15.49
C SER A 123 16.96 -3.32 -14.38
N ASN A 124 17.41 -2.41 -13.52
CA ASN A 124 16.60 -1.80 -12.48
C ASN A 124 16.16 -0.37 -12.81
N TYR A 125 15.04 0.06 -12.23
CA TYR A 125 14.67 1.46 -12.12
C TYR A 125 15.27 2.08 -10.85
N MET A 126 15.30 3.42 -10.76
CA MET A 126 15.82 4.10 -9.58
C MET A 126 14.82 4.03 -8.42
N PRO A 127 15.12 3.35 -7.29
CA PRO A 127 14.14 3.11 -6.22
C PRO A 127 13.77 4.39 -5.44
N GLN A 128 14.66 5.39 -5.42
CA GLN A 128 14.43 6.66 -4.72
C GLN A 128 13.15 7.37 -5.18
N LEU A 129 12.77 7.22 -6.45
CA LEU A 129 11.54 7.80 -7.00
C LEU A 129 10.30 7.35 -6.22
N PHE A 130 10.25 6.07 -5.84
CA PHE A 130 9.10 5.48 -5.15
C PHE A 130 9.24 5.56 -3.62
N TRP A 131 10.46 5.56 -3.09
CA TRP A 131 10.67 5.89 -1.68
C TRP A 131 10.25 7.32 -1.34
N ASN A 132 10.41 8.28 -2.27
CA ASN A 132 9.96 9.67 -2.10
C ASN A 132 8.43 9.80 -1.92
N VAL A 133 7.64 8.87 -2.48
CA VAL A 133 6.18 8.77 -2.24
C VAL A 133 5.80 7.74 -1.18
N GLY A 134 6.79 7.21 -0.46
CA GLY A 134 6.58 6.38 0.71
C GLY A 134 6.27 4.92 0.44
N CYS A 135 6.45 4.46 -0.80
CA CYS A 135 6.29 3.06 -1.17
C CYS A 135 7.28 2.18 -0.39
N GLN A 136 6.79 1.09 0.18
CA GLN A 136 7.54 0.27 1.13
C GLN A 136 8.23 -0.90 0.44
N LEU A 137 7.54 -1.56 -0.50
CA LEU A 137 8.01 -2.78 -1.17
C LEU A 137 8.48 -2.45 -2.60
N VAL A 138 9.58 -1.70 -2.71
CA VAL A 138 10.17 -1.28 -3.99
C VAL A 138 11.11 -2.37 -4.51
N ALA A 139 10.55 -3.35 -5.24
CA ALA A 139 11.26 -4.56 -5.65
C ALA A 139 12.20 -4.31 -6.83
N LEU A 140 13.42 -4.84 -6.71
CA LEU A 140 14.49 -4.74 -7.69
C LEU A 140 15.03 -6.14 -8.05
N ASN A 141 15.70 -6.24 -9.19
CA ASN A 141 16.40 -7.42 -9.70
C ASN A 141 17.79 -7.55 -9.04
N PHE A 142 17.89 -8.35 -7.98
CA PHE A 142 19.13 -8.54 -7.19
C PHE A 142 20.28 -9.17 -7.99
N GLN A 143 19.97 -9.89 -9.08
CA GLN A 143 20.96 -10.46 -9.99
C GLN A 143 21.75 -9.41 -10.77
N THR A 144 21.29 -8.15 -10.82
CA THR A 144 21.91 -7.05 -11.57
C THR A 144 22.42 -5.99 -10.60
N LEU A 145 23.75 -5.91 -10.41
CA LEU A 145 24.41 -4.95 -9.50
C LEU A 145 24.62 -3.56 -10.15
N ASP A 146 23.58 -3.02 -10.77
CA ASP A 146 23.59 -1.66 -11.32
C ASP A 146 23.49 -0.58 -10.22
N VAL A 147 23.52 0.70 -10.61
CA VAL A 147 23.50 1.85 -9.67
C VAL A 147 22.32 1.78 -8.71
N ALA A 148 21.15 1.34 -9.18
CA ALA A 148 19.96 1.22 -8.34
C ALA A 148 20.14 0.14 -7.27
N MET A 149 20.70 -1.01 -7.63
CA MET A 149 21.00 -2.07 -6.66
C MET A 149 22.12 -1.69 -5.69
N GLN A 150 23.16 -0.99 -6.17
CA GLN A 150 24.23 -0.46 -5.32
C GLN A 150 23.69 0.53 -4.29
N LEU A 151 22.79 1.44 -4.70
CA LEU A 151 22.08 2.33 -3.79
C LEU A 151 21.26 1.52 -2.77
N ASN A 152 20.47 0.54 -3.22
CA ASN A 152 19.66 -0.31 -2.35
C ASN A 152 20.51 -1.04 -1.29
N ALA A 153 21.60 -1.69 -1.69
CA ALA A 153 22.51 -2.35 -0.77
C ALA A 153 23.16 -1.36 0.22
N GLY A 154 23.57 -0.18 -0.26
CA GLY A 154 24.17 0.85 0.58
C GLY A 154 23.20 1.42 1.63
N VAL A 155 21.94 1.68 1.29
CA VAL A 155 20.96 2.23 2.25
C VAL A 155 20.45 1.19 3.23
N PHE A 156 20.23 -0.06 2.82
CA PHE A 156 19.76 -1.12 3.71
C PHE A 156 20.86 -1.77 4.55
N GLU A 157 22.12 -1.35 4.38
CA GLU A 157 23.18 -1.66 5.34
C GLU A 157 22.91 -1.03 6.72
N TYR A 158 22.29 0.15 6.72
CA TYR A 158 21.91 0.88 7.93
C TYR A 158 20.80 0.15 8.71
N ASN A 159 20.55 0.58 9.95
CA ASN A 159 19.63 -0.08 10.89
C ASN A 159 19.93 -1.58 11.09
N GLY A 160 21.22 -1.90 11.24
CA GLY A 160 21.69 -3.23 11.57
C GLY A 160 21.42 -4.29 10.50
N ARG A 161 21.31 -3.91 9.22
CA ARG A 161 21.01 -4.83 8.10
C ARG A 161 19.71 -5.61 8.27
N SER A 162 18.74 -5.05 8.99
CA SER A 162 17.45 -5.68 9.28
C SER A 162 16.53 -5.81 8.06
N GLY A 163 16.81 -5.06 6.98
CA GLY A 163 15.91 -4.93 5.83
C GLY A 163 14.78 -3.90 6.02
N TYR A 164 14.76 -3.19 7.16
CA TYR A 164 13.75 -2.17 7.45
C TYR A 164 14.38 -0.83 7.79
N LEU A 165 13.81 0.25 7.27
CA LEU A 165 14.16 1.63 7.59
C LEU A 165 12.88 2.40 7.92
N LEU A 166 12.88 3.13 9.04
CA LEU A 166 11.73 3.93 9.44
C LEU A 166 11.61 5.14 8.52
N LYS A 167 10.44 5.30 7.86
CA LYS A 167 10.14 6.48 7.04
C LYS A 167 10.24 7.78 7.87
N PRO A 168 10.59 8.92 7.26
CA PRO A 168 10.55 10.22 7.92
C PRO A 168 9.19 10.52 8.56
N GLU A 169 9.19 11.34 9.62
CA GLU A 169 7.99 11.62 10.42
C GLU A 169 6.82 12.17 9.60
N PHE A 170 7.10 13.12 8.69
CA PHE A 170 6.09 13.74 7.82
C PHE A 170 5.44 12.76 6.83
N MET A 171 6.08 11.62 6.54
CA MET A 171 5.51 10.55 5.70
C MET A 171 4.74 9.50 6.50
N ARG A 172 4.57 9.71 7.82
CA ARG A 172 3.88 8.78 8.73
C ARG A 172 2.73 9.45 9.49
N ARG A 173 2.87 10.73 9.83
CA ARG A 173 1.88 11.45 10.63
C ARG A 173 0.57 11.69 9.85
N PRO A 174 -0.60 11.34 10.40
CA PRO A 174 -1.89 11.58 9.74
C PRO A 174 -2.21 13.07 9.55
N ASP A 175 -1.69 13.94 10.40
CA ASP A 175 -1.97 15.38 10.43
C ASP A 175 -1.00 16.24 9.60
N LYS A 176 -0.12 15.60 8.82
CA LYS A 176 0.88 16.26 7.97
C LYS A 176 0.80 15.76 6.55
N SER A 177 0.59 16.65 5.58
CA SER A 177 0.74 16.34 4.15
C SER A 177 2.13 16.72 3.68
N PHE A 178 2.64 16.00 2.67
CA PHE A 178 3.96 16.23 2.09
C PHE A 178 3.89 16.12 0.57
N ASP A 179 4.30 17.18 -0.11
CA ASP A 179 4.52 17.18 -1.56
C ASP A 179 5.98 16.77 -1.86
N PRO A 180 6.22 15.59 -2.46
CA PRO A 180 7.56 15.12 -2.79
C PRO A 180 8.26 15.94 -3.87
N PHE A 181 7.56 16.83 -4.59
CA PHE A 181 8.13 17.70 -5.62
C PHE A 181 8.40 19.13 -5.14
N THR A 182 8.26 19.41 -3.85
CA THR A 182 8.52 20.74 -3.31
C THR A 182 9.99 21.14 -3.47
N GLU A 183 10.22 22.32 -4.04
CA GLU A 183 11.56 22.92 -4.19
C GLU A 183 11.92 23.86 -3.01
N VAL A 184 10.98 24.05 -2.07
CA VAL A 184 11.13 24.96 -0.94
C VAL A 184 11.30 24.14 0.35
N ILE A 185 11.96 24.73 1.35
CA ILE A 185 12.06 24.13 2.68
C ILE A 185 10.65 23.96 3.26
N VAL A 186 10.29 22.72 3.57
CA VAL A 186 9.01 22.38 4.18
C VAL A 186 9.03 22.77 5.66
N ASP A 187 7.94 23.41 6.12
CA ASP A 187 7.80 23.79 7.52
C ASP A 187 7.90 22.57 8.47
N GLY A 188 8.71 22.71 9.51
CA GLY A 188 9.03 21.62 10.43
C GLY A 188 10.09 20.61 9.94
N ILE A 189 10.67 20.78 8.73
CA ILE A 189 11.81 20.01 8.24
C ILE A 189 13.06 20.90 8.24
N VAL A 190 14.10 20.47 8.95
CA VAL A 190 15.40 21.18 8.95
C VAL A 190 16.17 20.83 7.67
N ALA A 191 16.33 21.81 6.78
CA ALA A 191 17.17 21.67 5.59
C ALA A 191 18.66 21.76 5.97
N ASN A 192 19.50 21.00 5.27
CA ASN A 192 20.93 20.93 5.52
C ASN A 192 21.74 21.34 4.28
N ALA A 193 22.93 21.89 4.50
CA ALA A 193 23.91 22.16 3.45
C ALA A 193 25.02 21.09 3.49
N LEU A 194 25.31 20.47 2.34
CA LEU A 194 26.37 19.46 2.20
C LEU A 194 27.49 20.01 1.30
N ARG A 195 28.74 19.96 1.78
CA ARG A 195 29.94 20.28 0.98
C ARG A 195 30.86 19.08 0.96
N VAL A 196 31.16 18.57 -0.24
CA VAL A 196 32.11 17.47 -0.45
C VAL A 196 33.31 18.01 -1.24
N LYS A 197 34.52 17.81 -0.73
CA LYS A 197 35.78 18.12 -1.44
C LYS A 197 36.63 16.86 -1.51
N VAL A 198 36.81 16.32 -2.71
CA VAL A 198 37.72 15.19 -2.94
C VAL A 198 39.15 15.70 -2.88
N ILE A 199 39.96 15.16 -1.96
CA ILE A 199 41.36 15.59 -1.76
C ILE A 199 42.32 14.66 -2.50
N SER A 200 42.16 13.35 -2.33
CA SER A 200 43.03 12.32 -2.89
C SER A 200 42.31 10.96 -2.85
N GLY A 201 42.83 9.97 -3.58
CA GLY A 201 42.52 8.56 -3.36
C GLY A 201 43.82 7.75 -3.32
N GLN A 202 43.83 6.66 -2.55
CA GLN A 202 44.98 5.78 -2.36
C GLN A 202 44.55 4.34 -2.64
N PHE A 203 45.43 3.52 -3.24
CA PHE A 203 45.16 2.12 -3.58
C PHE A 203 43.89 1.90 -4.42
N LEU A 204 43.68 2.76 -5.44
CA LEU A 204 42.47 2.71 -6.29
C LEU A 204 42.52 1.63 -7.38
N SER A 205 43.69 1.07 -7.64
CA SER A 205 43.95 -0.04 -8.53
C SER A 205 45.09 -0.84 -7.92
N ASP A 206 45.11 -2.15 -8.20
CA ASP A 206 46.31 -2.99 -8.02
C ASP A 206 47.50 -2.41 -8.81
#